data_AF-A0A351TEX1-F1
#
_entry.id   AF-A0A351TEX1-F1
#
_cell.length_a   1.000
_cell.length_b   1.000
_cell.length_c   1.000
_cell.angle_alpha   90.00
_cell.angle_beta   90.00
_cell.angle_gamma   90.00
#
_symmetry.space_group_name_H-M   'P 1'
#
loop_
_entity.id
_entity.type
_entity.pdbx_description
1 polymer ?
#
loop_
_entity_poly.entity_id
_entity_poly.type
_entity_poly.pdbx_seq_one_letter_code
_entity_poly.pdbx_strand_id
1 'polypeptide(L)'
;MRFTYCPHCGGRLIQKEIGDEGQIPFCENCSVPLWDMFTTSVICAVVNEEREVALIRQNYVSTTNHVCVAGIMKLGESAEETAVREIKEETGLDVVKLEYIKSYPYEKKEMLMLGYKAIVKKADFILSGEVDSAVWVKYEDALSLLREGSIAWQLVKEAIGQGSFVAGDR
;
A
#
# COMPACT_ATOMS: atom_id res chain seq x y z
N MET A 1 -2.26 -3.88 -16.23
CA MET A 1 -3.26 -4.57 -17.06
C MET A 1 -3.40 -3.84 -18.38
N ARG A 2 -3.04 -4.53 -19.47
CA ARG A 2 -3.19 -4.03 -20.84
C ARG A 2 -4.25 -4.83 -21.56
N PHE A 3 -5.07 -4.16 -22.37
CA PHE A 3 -6.17 -4.82 -23.06
C PHE A 3 -5.83 -5.09 -24.53
N THR A 4 -5.99 -6.34 -24.97
CA THR A 4 -5.94 -6.73 -26.39
C THR A 4 -7.33 -7.04 -26.94
N TYR A 5 -8.26 -7.42 -26.07
CA TYR A 5 -9.65 -7.72 -26.39
C TYR A 5 -10.58 -6.98 -25.44
N CYS A 6 -11.78 -6.63 -25.90
CA CYS A 6 -12.78 -5.95 -25.10
C CYS A 6 -13.34 -6.88 -24.01
N PRO A 7 -13.32 -6.50 -22.72
CA PRO A 7 -13.88 -7.33 -21.65
C PRO A 7 -15.41 -7.45 -21.70
N HIS A 8 -16.10 -6.59 -22.46
CA HIS A 8 -17.56 -6.63 -22.59
C HIS A 8 -18.05 -7.56 -23.70
N CYS A 9 -17.41 -7.55 -24.88
CA CYS A 9 -17.88 -8.30 -26.05
C CYS A 9 -16.88 -9.31 -26.63
N GLY A 10 -15.65 -9.36 -26.13
CA GLY A 10 -14.59 -10.25 -26.63
C GLY A 10 -13.95 -9.82 -27.97
N GLY A 11 -14.42 -8.73 -28.59
CA GLY A 11 -13.86 -8.22 -29.85
C GLY A 11 -12.42 -7.72 -29.69
N ARG A 12 -11.57 -7.92 -30.72
CA ARG A 12 -10.20 -7.41 -30.74
C ARG A 12 -10.21 -5.88 -30.77
N LEU A 13 -9.33 -5.27 -29.97
CA LEU A 13 -9.24 -3.82 -29.88
C LEU A 13 -8.40 -3.24 -31.02
N ILE A 14 -8.79 -2.06 -31.49
CA ILE A 14 -7.99 -1.23 -32.39
C ILE A 14 -7.24 -0.16 -31.59
N GLN A 15 -6.26 0.49 -32.20
CA GLN A 15 -5.69 1.73 -31.67
C GLN A 15 -6.45 2.91 -32.27
N LYS A 16 -6.94 3.80 -31.42
CA LYS A 16 -7.69 4.98 -31.83
C LYS A 16 -7.13 6.22 -31.13
N GLU A 17 -6.94 7.29 -31.89
CA GLU A 17 -6.53 8.57 -31.35
C GLU A 17 -7.69 9.20 -30.57
N ILE A 18 -7.45 9.51 -29.29
CA ILE A 18 -8.46 10.09 -28.39
C ILE A 18 -7.83 11.26 -27.63
N GLY A 19 -8.24 12.49 -27.99
CA GLY A 19 -7.80 13.72 -27.33
C GLY A 19 -6.28 13.83 -27.22
N ASP A 20 -5.81 14.33 -26.08
CA ASP A 20 -4.38 14.47 -25.78
C ASP A 20 -3.73 13.16 -25.27
N GLU A 21 -4.51 12.09 -25.07
CA GLU A 21 -4.02 10.77 -24.65
C GLU A 21 -3.30 10.02 -25.78
N GLY A 22 -3.50 10.46 -27.03
CA GLY A 22 -2.93 9.84 -28.22
C GLY A 22 -3.61 8.52 -28.56
N GLN A 23 -2.82 7.54 -29.03
CA GLN A 23 -3.34 6.24 -29.46
C GLN A 23 -3.64 5.36 -28.25
N ILE A 24 -4.92 5.03 -28.04
CA ILE A 24 -5.35 4.14 -26.97
C ILE A 24 -6.14 2.94 -27.49
N PRO A 25 -6.13 1.79 -26.79
CA PRO A 25 -6.98 0.65 -27.11
C PRO A 25 -8.46 1.06 -27.10
N PHE A 26 -9.18 0.75 -28.19
CA PHE A 26 -10.58 1.11 -28.37
C PHE A 26 -11.38 -0.06 -28.93
N CYS A 27 -12.57 -0.29 -28.38
CA CYS A 27 -13.51 -1.29 -28.88
C CYS A 27 -14.53 -0.62 -29.80
N GLU A 28 -14.52 -0.97 -31.09
CA GLU A 28 -15.50 -0.44 -32.05
C GLU A 28 -16.92 -0.95 -31.80
N ASN A 29 -17.06 -2.22 -31.41
CA ASN A 29 -18.38 -2.82 -31.19
C ASN A 29 -19.13 -2.22 -29.99
N CYS A 30 -18.42 -1.95 -28.89
CA CYS A 30 -19.00 -1.35 -27.68
C CYS A 30 -18.83 0.18 -27.64
N SER A 31 -18.07 0.76 -28.57
CA SER A 31 -17.74 2.19 -28.61
C SER A 31 -17.10 2.72 -27.33
N VAL A 32 -16.19 1.94 -26.71
CA VAL A 32 -15.51 2.31 -25.44
C VAL A 32 -13.99 2.36 -25.57
N PRO A 33 -13.33 3.40 -25.05
CA PRO A 33 -11.89 3.41 -24.81
C PRO A 33 -11.52 2.52 -23.61
N LEU A 34 -10.32 1.93 -23.66
CA LEU A 34 -9.78 1.06 -22.61
C LEU A 34 -8.34 1.47 -22.30
N TRP A 35 -8.18 2.30 -21.26
CA TRP A 35 -6.86 2.68 -20.76
C TRP A 35 -6.15 1.52 -20.07
N ASP A 36 -4.82 1.55 -20.12
CA ASP A 36 -4.00 0.68 -19.28
C ASP A 36 -4.29 0.97 -17.81
N MET A 37 -4.55 -0.08 -17.03
CA MET A 37 -4.86 0.03 -15.62
C MET A 37 -3.76 -0.61 -14.78
N PHE A 38 -3.42 -0.01 -13.66
CA PHE A 38 -2.55 -0.61 -12.64
C PHE A 38 -3.35 -0.87 -11.37
N THR A 39 -2.93 -1.87 -10.59
CA THR A 39 -3.53 -2.14 -9.29
C THR A 39 -3.11 -1.06 -8.30
N THR A 40 -4.04 -0.57 -7.49
CA THR A 40 -3.73 0.35 -6.38
C THR A 40 -3.78 -0.38 -5.05
N SER A 41 -2.78 -0.13 -4.22
CA SER A 41 -2.60 -0.76 -2.91
C SER A 41 -2.15 0.30 -1.90
N VAL A 42 -2.41 0.09 -0.63
CA VAL A 42 -1.84 0.88 0.46
C VAL A 42 -0.60 0.20 1.03
N ILE A 43 0.29 0.97 1.64
CA ILE A 43 1.38 0.47 2.48
C ILE A 43 1.53 1.37 3.70
N CYS A 44 1.58 0.77 4.88
CA CYS A 44 1.45 1.50 6.14
C CYS A 44 2.65 1.30 7.06
N ALA A 45 3.34 2.39 7.41
CA ALA A 45 4.24 2.41 8.56
C ALA A 45 3.38 2.60 9.83
N VAL A 46 3.11 1.51 10.53
CA VAL A 46 2.31 1.51 11.75
C VAL A 46 3.22 1.80 12.95
N VAL A 47 2.96 2.89 13.67
CA VAL A 47 3.80 3.38 14.74
C VAL A 47 3.03 3.62 16.04
N ASN A 48 3.73 3.59 17.17
CA ASN A 48 3.13 3.79 18.49
C ASN A 48 3.80 4.93 19.30
N GLU A 49 3.30 5.17 20.51
CA GLU A 49 3.82 6.20 21.41
C GLU A 49 5.22 5.92 21.98
N GLU A 50 5.73 4.69 21.86
CA GLU A 50 7.04 4.26 22.36
C GLU A 50 8.15 4.35 21.30
N ARG A 51 7.89 5.03 20.18
CA ARG A 51 8.79 5.16 19.03
C ARG A 51 9.19 3.79 18.47
N GLU A 52 8.18 2.94 18.29
CA GLU A 52 8.32 1.66 17.61
C GLU A 52 7.48 1.63 16.33
N VAL A 53 7.94 0.84 15.36
CA VAL A 53 7.21 0.48 14.14
C VAL A 53 6.80 -0.99 14.24
N ALA A 54 5.56 -1.32 13.88
CA ALA A 54 5.17 -2.71 13.68
C ALA A 54 5.72 -3.20 12.34
N LEU A 55 6.54 -4.25 12.39
CA LEU A 55 7.07 -4.93 11.22
C LEU A 55 6.53 -6.36 11.19
N ILE A 56 6.07 -6.80 10.02
CA ILE A 56 5.46 -8.12 9.84
C ILE A 56 6.32 -9.02 8.96
N ARG A 57 6.08 -10.33 9.06
CA ARG A 57 6.64 -11.37 8.21
C ARG A 57 5.52 -11.98 7.39
N GLN A 58 5.72 -11.98 6.07
CA GLN A 58 4.88 -12.66 5.10
C GLN A 58 5.80 -13.42 4.15
N ASN A 59 5.98 -14.72 4.40
CA ASN A 59 6.95 -15.58 3.74
C ASN A 59 6.76 -15.64 2.22
N TYR A 60 5.51 -15.50 1.75
CA TYR A 60 5.18 -15.43 0.32
C TYR A 60 5.63 -14.11 -0.33
N VAL A 61 5.85 -13.04 0.44
CA VAL A 61 6.36 -11.73 -0.02
C VAL A 61 7.89 -11.68 0.07
N SER A 62 8.44 -12.05 1.22
CA SER A 62 9.88 -12.13 1.45
C SER A 62 10.21 -13.24 2.43
N THR A 63 11.10 -14.15 2.06
CA THR A 63 11.59 -15.20 2.96
C THR A 63 12.59 -14.70 3.99
N THR A 64 13.17 -13.51 3.80
CA THR A 64 14.29 -13.02 4.62
C THR A 64 14.04 -11.70 5.35
N ASN A 65 13.29 -10.77 4.75
CA ASN A 65 13.11 -9.43 5.31
C ASN A 65 11.73 -9.28 5.95
N HIS A 66 11.61 -8.36 6.90
CA HIS A 66 10.29 -7.90 7.33
C HIS A 66 9.71 -6.96 6.25
N VAL A 67 8.40 -6.75 6.35
CA VAL A 67 7.65 -5.82 5.52
C VAL A 67 6.72 -4.97 6.38
N CYS A 68 6.15 -3.93 5.78
CA CYS A 68 5.04 -3.17 6.36
C CYS A 68 3.71 -3.84 5.99
N VAL A 69 2.67 -3.56 6.78
CA VAL A 69 1.28 -3.87 6.42
C VAL A 69 0.96 -3.23 5.08
N ALA A 70 0.43 -4.01 4.14
CA ALA A 70 0.07 -3.54 2.81
C ALA A 70 -1.07 -4.37 2.24
N GLY A 71 -1.99 -3.71 1.54
CA GLY A 71 -3.15 -4.41 0.97
C GLY A 71 -3.76 -3.71 -0.21
N ILE A 72 -4.48 -4.47 -1.02
CA ILE A 72 -5.09 -3.99 -2.28
C ILE A 72 -6.41 -3.29 -1.94
N MET A 73 -6.67 -2.15 -2.59
CA MET A 73 -7.94 -1.46 -2.44
C MET A 73 -9.10 -2.29 -2.98
N LYS A 74 -10.19 -2.41 -2.22
CA LYS A 74 -11.43 -3.05 -2.68
C LYS A 74 -12.37 -2.01 -3.30
N LEU A 75 -13.28 -2.47 -4.16
CA LEU A 75 -14.30 -1.59 -4.74
C LEU A 75 -15.17 -0.99 -3.62
N GLY A 76 -15.35 0.33 -3.66
CA GLY A 76 -16.15 1.06 -2.68
C GLY A 76 -15.38 1.53 -1.44
N GLU A 77 -14.07 1.24 -1.34
CA GLU A 77 -13.23 1.74 -0.25
C GLU A 77 -12.36 2.92 -0.71
N SER A 78 -12.19 3.91 0.16
CA SER A 78 -11.10 4.88 0.03
C SER A 78 -9.76 4.22 0.38
N ALA A 79 -8.65 4.89 0.04
CA ALA A 79 -7.32 4.43 0.42
C ALA A 79 -7.13 4.46 1.95
N GLU A 80 -7.71 5.45 2.63
CA GLU A 80 -7.71 5.55 4.10
C GLU A 80 -8.49 4.40 4.73
N GLU A 81 -9.67 4.07 4.21
CA GLU A 81 -10.48 2.94 4.67
C GLU A 81 -9.74 1.61 4.46
N THR A 82 -9.10 1.45 3.29
CA THR A 82 -8.24 0.30 3.00
C THR A 82 -7.11 0.18 4.02
N ALA A 83 -6.39 1.28 4.30
CA ALA A 83 -5.29 1.28 5.27
C ALA A 83 -5.75 0.86 6.67
N VAL A 84 -6.87 1.43 7.16
CA VAL A 84 -7.43 1.08 8.46
C VAL A 84 -7.86 -0.39 8.50
N ARG A 85 -8.55 -0.86 7.46
CA ARG A 85 -9.01 -2.25 7.35
C ARG A 85 -7.84 -3.23 7.36
N GLU A 86 -6.83 -3.02 6.51
CA GLU A 86 -5.67 -3.92 6.39
C GLU A 86 -4.87 -3.99 7.69
N ILE A 87 -4.65 -2.84 8.35
CA ILE A 87 -4.00 -2.82 9.67
C ILE A 87 -4.81 -3.64 10.68
N LYS A 88 -6.14 -3.46 10.71
CA LYS A 88 -7.00 -4.20 11.62
C LYS A 88 -7.03 -5.70 11.33
N GLU A 89 -7.17 -6.07 10.06
CA GLU A 89 -7.24 -7.47 9.60
C GLU A 89 -5.91 -8.19 9.87
N GLU A 90 -4.77 -7.62 9.47
CA GLU A 90 -3.46 -8.28 9.56
C GLU A 90 -2.85 -8.28 10.97
N THR A 91 -3.14 -7.27 11.79
CA THR A 91 -2.44 -7.06 13.07
C THR A 91 -3.33 -6.95 14.30
N GLY A 92 -4.65 -6.79 14.11
CA GLY A 92 -5.61 -6.57 15.19
C GLY A 92 -5.61 -5.15 15.77
N LEU A 93 -4.71 -4.28 15.32
CA LEU A 93 -4.53 -2.93 15.86
C LEU A 93 -5.58 -1.95 15.36
N ASP A 94 -5.95 -0.99 16.22
CA ASP A 94 -6.88 0.10 15.90
C ASP A 94 -6.11 1.40 15.61
N VAL A 95 -6.33 1.95 14.42
CA VAL A 95 -5.71 3.21 13.98
C VAL A 95 -6.36 4.41 14.68
N VAL A 96 -5.53 5.21 15.36
CA VAL A 96 -5.94 6.46 16.02
C VAL A 96 -5.85 7.64 15.06
N LYS A 97 -4.79 7.68 14.25
CA LYS A 97 -4.57 8.73 13.25
C LYS A 97 -3.85 8.15 12.05
N LEU A 98 -4.27 8.55 10.86
CA LEU A 98 -3.66 8.18 9.60
C LEU A 98 -3.14 9.43 8.89
N GLU A 99 -1.90 9.37 8.41
CA GLU A 99 -1.23 10.47 7.72
C GLU A 99 -0.71 9.96 6.38
N TYR A 100 -1.16 10.57 5.28
CA TYR A 100 -0.62 10.26 3.96
C TYR A 100 0.80 10.83 3.83
N ILE A 101 1.72 10.02 3.33
CA ILE A 101 3.12 10.40 3.09
C ILE A 101 3.30 10.76 1.62
N LYS A 102 3.20 9.76 0.73
CA LYS A 102 3.24 9.92 -0.73
C LYS A 102 2.86 8.61 -1.43
N SER A 103 2.79 8.67 -2.76
CA SER A 103 2.61 7.51 -3.62
C SER A 103 3.96 6.97 -4.08
N TYR A 104 4.07 5.65 -4.17
CA TYR A 104 5.24 4.92 -4.66
C TYR A 104 4.85 4.10 -5.89
N PRO A 105 5.38 4.42 -7.08
CA PRO A 105 5.23 3.54 -8.24
C PRO A 105 6.04 2.27 -7.99
N TYR A 106 5.38 1.12 -8.12
CA TYR A 106 6.03 -0.18 -8.00
C TYR A 106 6.04 -0.89 -9.36
N GLU A 107 6.99 -0.46 -10.21
CA GLU A 107 7.11 -0.88 -11.61
C GLU A 107 7.17 -2.40 -11.76
N LYS A 108 7.93 -3.10 -10.90
CA LYS A 108 8.08 -4.57 -10.95
C LYS A 108 6.74 -5.31 -10.85
N LYS A 109 5.74 -4.72 -10.18
CA LYS A 109 4.40 -5.31 -10.02
C LYS A 109 3.32 -4.55 -10.81
N GLU A 110 3.69 -3.57 -11.63
CA GLU A 110 2.76 -2.68 -12.34
C GLU A 110 1.64 -2.16 -11.41
N MET A 111 2.03 -1.68 -10.23
CA MET A 111 1.09 -1.22 -9.20
C MET A 111 1.50 0.14 -8.63
N LEU A 112 0.53 0.87 -8.09
CA LEU A 112 0.74 2.09 -7.33
C LEU A 112 0.50 1.78 -5.84
N MET A 113 1.49 2.10 -4.99
CA MET A 113 1.35 1.97 -3.54
C MET A 113 1.15 3.34 -2.90
N LEU A 114 0.07 3.52 -2.15
CA LEU A 114 -0.22 4.73 -1.39
C LEU A 114 0.34 4.57 0.02
N GLY A 115 1.37 5.35 0.35
CA GLY A 115 2.09 5.24 1.60
C GLY A 115 1.47 6.06 2.70
N TYR A 116 1.16 5.42 3.82
CA TYR A 116 0.62 6.05 5.01
C TYR A 116 1.50 5.79 6.23
N LYS A 117 1.51 6.75 7.14
CA LYS A 117 1.92 6.57 8.54
C LYS A 117 0.65 6.41 9.37
N ALA A 118 0.52 5.28 10.05
CA ALA A 118 -0.61 4.99 10.91
C ALA A 118 -0.15 5.03 12.36
N ILE A 119 -0.78 5.88 13.18
CA ILE A 119 -0.51 5.96 14.61
C ILE A 119 -1.54 5.09 15.32
N VAL A 120 -1.05 4.17 16.15
CA VAL A 120 -1.85 3.28 16.99
C VAL A 120 -1.42 3.41 18.45
N LYS A 121 -2.19 2.80 19.35
CA LYS A 121 -1.72 2.51 20.71
C LYS A 121 -0.94 1.19 20.73
N LYS A 122 0.16 1.13 21.47
CA LYS A 122 0.89 -0.12 21.66
C LYS A 122 -0.03 -1.18 22.27
N ALA A 123 -0.12 -2.33 21.62
CA ALA A 123 -0.88 -3.49 22.05
C ALA A 123 -0.24 -4.77 21.50
N ASP A 124 -0.68 -5.91 22.02
CA ASP A 124 -0.32 -7.22 21.46
C ASP A 124 -0.95 -7.42 20.09
N PHE A 125 -0.25 -8.13 19.21
CA PHE A 125 -0.72 -8.43 17.86
C PHE A 125 -1.72 -9.59 17.88
N ILE A 126 -2.80 -9.43 17.11
CA ILE A 126 -3.72 -10.52 16.77
C ILE A 126 -3.62 -10.71 15.25
N LEU A 127 -2.85 -11.70 14.83
CA LEU A 127 -2.47 -11.88 13.43
C LEU A 127 -3.53 -12.65 12.65
N SER A 128 -3.73 -12.25 11.39
CA SER A 128 -4.50 -13.05 10.43
C SER A 128 -3.70 -14.28 9.97
N GLY A 129 -4.36 -15.18 9.23
CA GLY A 129 -3.68 -16.32 8.61
C GLY A 129 -2.70 -15.95 7.48
N GLU A 130 -2.65 -14.67 7.06
CA GLU A 130 -1.75 -14.19 6.02
C GLU A 130 -0.41 -13.70 6.58
N VAL A 131 -0.31 -13.48 7.89
CA VAL A 131 0.88 -12.94 8.56
C VAL A 131 1.54 -14.00 9.43
N ASP A 132 2.78 -14.35 9.12
CA ASP A 132 3.53 -15.39 9.83
C ASP A 132 3.99 -14.94 11.24
N SER A 133 4.38 -13.67 11.37
CA SER A 133 4.74 -13.06 12.65
C SER A 133 4.74 -11.54 12.55
N ALA A 134 4.68 -10.86 13.71
CA ALA A 134 4.84 -9.42 13.82
C ALA A 134 5.68 -9.06 15.04
N VAL A 135 6.38 -7.93 14.96
CA VAL A 135 7.25 -7.45 16.03
C VAL A 135 7.19 -5.93 16.09
N TRP A 136 7.16 -5.40 17.32
CA TRP A 136 7.41 -3.98 17.59
C TRP A 136 8.92 -3.73 17.57
N VAL A 137 9.39 -2.83 16.69
CA VAL A 137 10.81 -2.55 16.51
C VAL A 137 11.08 -1.08 16.75
N LYS A 138 12.07 -0.75 17.58
CA LYS A 138 12.47 0.64 17.84
C LYS A 138 12.90 1.33 16.53
N TYR A 139 12.62 2.63 16.43
CA TYR A 139 12.92 3.41 15.23
C TYR A 139 14.39 3.31 14.78
N GLU A 140 15.34 3.27 15.73
CA GLU A 140 16.77 3.11 15.42
C GLU A 140 17.12 1.80 14.71
N ASP A 141 16.38 0.72 14.99
CA ASP A 141 16.67 -0.62 14.47
C ASP A 141 15.80 -0.98 13.25
N ALA A 142 14.66 -0.31 13.06
CA ALA A 142 13.64 -0.69 12.08
C ALA A 142 14.17 -0.81 10.64
N LEU A 143 15.05 0.10 10.20
CA LEU A 143 15.59 0.10 8.84
C LEU A 143 16.50 -1.10 8.55
N SER A 144 17.11 -1.71 9.57
CA SER A 144 17.99 -2.87 9.42
C SER A 144 17.24 -4.17 9.13
N LEU A 145 15.94 -4.23 9.46
CA LEU A 145 15.09 -5.41 9.27
C LEU A 145 14.31 -5.40 7.95
N LEU A 146 14.36 -4.27 7.24
CA LEU A 146 13.73 -4.07 5.94
C LEU A 146 14.77 -4.21 4.83
N ARG A 147 14.34 -4.68 3.65
CA ARG A 147 15.22 -4.69 2.49
C ARG A 147 15.58 -3.26 2.11
N GLU A 148 16.86 -2.91 2.14
CA GLU A 148 17.36 -1.59 1.79
C GLU A 148 16.83 -1.12 0.42
N GLY A 149 16.42 0.16 0.34
CA GLY A 149 15.88 0.77 -0.87
C GLY A 149 14.48 0.30 -1.29
N SER A 150 13.88 -0.69 -0.62
CA SER A 150 12.48 -1.08 -0.89
C SER A 150 11.49 0.03 -0.54
N ILE A 151 10.27 -0.06 -1.07
CA ILE A 151 9.19 0.90 -0.75
C ILE A 151 8.92 0.93 0.76
N ALA A 152 8.88 -0.22 1.43
CA ALA A 152 8.75 -0.31 2.89
C ALA A 152 9.88 0.43 3.62
N TRP A 153 11.13 0.23 3.17
CA TRP A 153 12.29 0.92 3.74
C TRP A 153 12.21 2.44 3.57
N GLN A 154 11.83 2.91 2.37
CA GLN A 154 11.66 4.33 2.08
C GLN A 154 10.53 4.95 2.91
N LEU A 155 9.38 4.27 2.99
CA LEU A 155 8.24 4.70 3.78
C LEU A 155 8.59 4.81 5.25
N VAL A 156 9.18 3.78 5.85
CA VAL A 156 9.56 3.79 7.27
C VAL A 156 10.56 4.91 7.54
N LYS A 157 11.58 5.08 6.68
CA LYS A 157 12.56 6.17 6.81
C LYS A 157 11.89 7.55 6.82
N GLU A 158 10.92 7.78 5.95
CA GLU A 158 10.18 9.05 5.88
C GLU A 158 9.25 9.22 7.09
N ALA A 159 8.48 8.18 7.45
CA ALA A 159 7.52 8.21 8.55
C ALA A 159 8.17 8.47 9.92
N ILE A 160 9.36 7.90 10.17
CA ILE A 160 10.11 8.12 11.41
C ILE A 160 10.92 9.43 11.38
N GLY A 161 11.37 9.87 10.19
CA GLY A 161 12.16 11.09 10.00
C GLY A 161 11.35 12.38 10.17
N GLN A 162 10.02 12.34 9.95
CA GLN A 162 9.12 13.49 10.12
C GLN A 162 8.76 13.82 11.59
N GLY A 163 9.49 13.29 12.57
CA GLY A 163 9.13 13.41 13.99
C GLY A 163 9.29 14.80 14.60
N SER A 164 8.19 15.56 14.67
CA SER A 164 7.84 16.27 15.91
C SER A 164 6.44 15.83 16.33
N PHE A 165 6.36 15.08 17.44
CA PHE A 165 5.12 14.91 18.16
C PHE A 165 4.72 16.29 18.67
N VAL A 166 3.67 16.90 18.11
CA VAL A 166 2.97 17.96 18.83
C VAL A 166 2.19 17.27 19.93
N ALA A 167 2.79 17.23 21.11
CA ALA A 167 2.10 16.89 22.33
C ALA A 167 1.08 18.00 22.62
N GLY A 168 -0.20 17.70 22.38
CA GLY A 168 -1.35 18.36 23.00
C GLY A 168 -1.68 19.78 22.53
N ASP A 169 -2.92 19.97 22.12
CA ASP A 169 -3.71 21.08 22.65
C ASP A 169 -5.20 20.68 22.68
N ARG A 170 -5.66 20.42 23.91
CA ARG A 170 -7.02 20.48 24.49
C ARG A 170 -8.16 19.67 23.87
#